data_AF-A0A815Q8F8-F1
#
_entry.id   AF-A0A815Q8F8-F1
#
_cell.length_a   1.000
_cell.length_b   1.000
_cell.length_c   1.000
_cell.angle_alpha   90.00
_cell.angle_beta   90.00
_cell.angle_gamma   90.00
#
_symmetry.space_group_name_H-M   'P 1'
#
loop_
_entity.id
_entity.type
_entity.pdbx_description
1 polymer ?
#
loop_
_entity_poly.entity_id
_entity_poly.type
_entity_poly.pdbx_seq_one_letter_code
_entity_poly.pdbx_strand_id
1 'polypeptide(L)'
;VVGQWWFTSDAHRQYAVETSVQRALTTNFGTISFGSLILAFIKALRVVAQVNERNARQNGNIVLLLFSCIFVCILRIFEGFVRYLNEWAFVYAALTGQSFRDASRSFLDLFQQRGWTMIINDDLAGHALTIVTLAIGFISAALGGITVYAAMPHSQSRVAIAGMAAFFTFKIGLAMGTVMTSILSSGVRTAFVCFAINPAALGATHPEHLQNLLLAWYKFHPQEFAASGFAMHLPKPAASASVIYTNV
;
A
#
# COMPACT_ATOMS: atom_id res chain seq x y z
N VAL A 1 9.77 -3.87 -9.87
CA VAL A 1 10.22 -2.51 -10.23
C VAL A 1 10.93 -1.80 -9.08
N VAL A 2 10.25 -1.43 -7.98
CA VAL A 2 10.91 -0.72 -6.85
C VAL A 2 12.10 -1.50 -6.26
N GLY A 3 11.96 -2.81 -6.05
CA GLY A 3 13.08 -3.65 -5.61
C GLY A 3 14.23 -3.68 -6.61
N GLN A 4 13.96 -3.65 -7.92
CA GLN A 4 15.05 -3.55 -8.90
C GLN A 4 15.76 -2.20 -8.76
N TRP A 5 15.02 -1.08 -8.76
CA TRP A 5 15.61 0.24 -8.53
C TRP A 5 16.45 0.31 -7.25
N TRP A 6 16.04 -0.38 -6.19
CA TRP A 6 16.79 -0.43 -4.92
C TRP A 6 18.15 -1.15 -5.04
N PHE A 7 18.19 -2.28 -5.74
CA PHE A 7 19.35 -3.18 -5.76
C PHE A 7 20.26 -3.04 -7.00
N THR A 8 19.85 -2.32 -8.05
CA THR A 8 20.68 -2.11 -9.24
C THR A 8 20.86 -0.61 -9.54
N SER A 9 22.09 -0.22 -9.88
CA SER A 9 22.46 1.13 -10.32
C SER A 9 22.16 1.41 -11.79
N ASP A 10 21.90 0.36 -12.60
CA ASP A 10 21.66 0.53 -14.04
C ASP A 10 20.25 1.08 -14.33
N ALA A 11 20.22 2.34 -14.78
CA ALA A 11 19.02 3.10 -15.17
C ALA A 11 18.38 2.67 -16.51
N HIS A 12 18.90 1.65 -17.20
CA HIS A 12 18.56 1.34 -18.60
C HIS A 12 18.06 -0.09 -18.82
N ARG A 13 17.00 -0.50 -18.13
CA ARG A 13 16.21 -1.68 -18.54
C ARG A 13 14.79 -1.27 -18.90
N GLN A 14 14.59 -0.97 -20.20
CA GLN A 14 13.31 -0.64 -20.81
C GLN A 14 12.20 -1.70 -20.57
N TYR A 15 12.54 -2.91 -20.15
CA TYR A 15 11.60 -4.04 -19.96
C TYR A 15 11.33 -4.42 -18.49
N ALA A 16 11.58 -3.51 -17.54
CA ALA A 16 11.40 -3.79 -16.11
C ALA A 16 9.96 -4.20 -15.74
N VAL A 17 8.96 -3.57 -16.38
CA VAL A 17 7.54 -3.89 -16.16
C VAL A 17 7.19 -5.25 -16.75
N GLU A 18 7.59 -5.51 -18.01
CA GLU A 18 7.32 -6.78 -18.69
C GLU A 18 7.96 -7.97 -17.96
N THR A 19 9.22 -7.82 -17.54
CA THR A 19 9.92 -8.84 -16.75
C THR A 19 9.23 -9.07 -15.40
N SER A 20 8.71 -8.00 -14.76
CA SER A 20 7.98 -8.11 -13.50
C SER A 20 6.65 -8.87 -13.70
N VAL A 21 5.93 -8.60 -14.79
CA VAL A 21 4.69 -9.31 -15.14
C VAL A 21 4.96 -10.78 -15.44
N GLN A 22 6.00 -11.09 -16.23
CA GLN A 22 6.38 -12.46 -16.54
C GLN A 22 6.69 -13.26 -15.26
N ARG A 23 7.47 -12.70 -14.34
CA ARG A 23 7.77 -13.34 -13.04
C ARG A 23 6.54 -13.47 -12.14
N ALA A 24 5.62 -12.51 -12.19
CA ALA A 24 4.37 -12.58 -11.46
C ALA A 24 3.49 -13.74 -11.95
N LEU A 25 3.42 -13.96 -13.27
CA LEU A 25 2.59 -14.98 -13.90
C LEU A 25 3.21 -16.39 -13.91
N THR A 26 4.52 -16.50 -13.78
CA THR A 26 5.22 -17.80 -13.82
C THR A 26 5.66 -18.24 -12.43
N THR A 27 6.67 -17.58 -11.88
CA THR A 27 7.33 -17.99 -10.63
C THR A 27 6.51 -17.69 -9.39
N ASN A 28 5.79 -16.56 -9.36
CA ASN A 28 5.06 -16.12 -8.16
C ASN A 28 3.57 -16.47 -8.17
N PHE A 29 3.07 -17.06 -9.26
CA PHE A 29 1.64 -17.32 -9.43
C PHE A 29 1.08 -18.27 -8.36
N GLY A 30 1.85 -19.31 -7.98
CA GLY A 30 1.46 -20.25 -6.91
C GLY A 30 1.33 -19.57 -5.55
N THR A 31 2.27 -18.70 -5.20
CA THR A 31 2.24 -17.93 -3.94
C THR A 31 1.06 -16.96 -3.89
N ILE A 32 0.80 -16.23 -4.98
CA ILE A 32 -0.29 -15.26 -5.08
C ILE A 32 -1.66 -15.96 -5.01
N SER A 33 -1.82 -17.05 -5.75
CA SER A 33 -3.07 -17.82 -5.79
C SER A 33 -3.38 -18.48 -4.44
N PHE A 34 -2.39 -19.07 -3.78
CA PHE A 34 -2.57 -19.70 -2.47
C PHE A 34 -2.99 -18.68 -1.39
N GLY A 35 -2.31 -17.53 -1.30
CA GLY A 35 -2.70 -16.47 -0.36
C GLY A 35 -4.10 -15.90 -0.69
N SER A 36 -4.42 -15.73 -1.97
CA SER A 36 -5.73 -15.26 -2.41
C SER A 36 -6.85 -16.24 -2.10
N LEU A 37 -6.60 -17.56 -2.19
CA LEU A 37 -7.56 -18.61 -1.84
C LEU A 37 -7.92 -18.56 -0.36
N ILE A 38 -6.93 -18.38 0.54
CA ILE A 38 -7.15 -18.26 1.98
C ILE A 38 -8.05 -17.04 2.27
N LEU A 39 -7.74 -15.90 1.68
CA LEU A 39 -8.55 -14.69 1.86
C LEU A 39 -9.97 -14.86 1.29
N ALA A 40 -10.11 -15.52 0.14
CA ALA A 40 -11.40 -15.81 -0.47
C ALA A 40 -12.25 -16.75 0.41
N PHE A 41 -11.64 -17.76 1.03
CA PHE A 41 -12.31 -18.67 1.95
C PHE A 41 -12.87 -17.92 3.18
N ILE A 42 -12.08 -17.04 3.78
CA ILE A 42 -12.54 -16.21 4.92
C ILE A 42 -13.68 -15.26 4.50
N LYS A 43 -13.57 -14.66 3.30
CA LYS A 43 -14.64 -13.84 2.72
C LYS A 43 -15.93 -14.66 2.51
N ALA A 44 -15.82 -15.89 2.03
CA ALA A 44 -16.97 -16.77 1.87
C ALA A 44 -17.65 -17.06 3.21
N LEU A 45 -16.88 -17.39 4.26
CA LEU A 45 -17.41 -17.58 5.62
C LEU A 45 -18.12 -16.32 6.14
N ARG A 46 -17.54 -15.14 5.91
CA ARG A 46 -18.16 -13.87 6.29
C ARG A 46 -19.49 -13.64 5.56
N VAL A 47 -19.56 -13.92 4.25
CA VAL A 47 -20.80 -13.76 3.47
C VAL A 47 -21.88 -14.71 4.00
N VAL A 48 -21.54 -15.97 4.30
CA VAL A 48 -22.48 -16.92 4.89
C VAL A 48 -22.97 -16.43 6.26
N ALA A 49 -22.07 -15.94 7.12
CA ALA A 49 -22.43 -15.37 8.42
C ALA A 49 -23.38 -14.15 8.29
N GLN A 50 -23.15 -13.30 7.30
CA GLN A 50 -24.01 -12.13 7.03
C GLN A 50 -25.40 -12.53 6.51
N VAL A 51 -25.49 -13.61 5.74
CA VAL A 51 -26.79 -14.16 5.32
C VAL A 51 -27.55 -14.69 6.54
N ASN A 52 -26.87 -15.40 7.44
CA ASN A 52 -27.48 -15.89 8.68
C ASN A 52 -27.94 -14.74 9.59
N GLU A 53 -27.16 -13.66 9.70
CA GLU A 53 -27.54 -12.45 10.42
C GLU A 53 -28.84 -11.83 9.85
N ARG A 54 -28.96 -11.75 8.51
CA ARG A 54 -30.17 -11.26 7.83
C ARG A 54 -31.38 -12.15 8.11
N ASN A 55 -31.21 -13.47 8.09
CA ASN A 55 -32.27 -14.43 8.38
C ASN A 55 -32.71 -14.36 9.86
N ALA A 56 -31.75 -14.24 10.79
CA ALA A 56 -32.04 -14.07 12.21
C ALA A 56 -32.82 -12.79 12.50
N ARG A 57 -32.51 -11.71 11.77
CA ARG A 57 -33.23 -10.43 11.84
C ARG A 57 -34.68 -10.55 11.38
N GLN A 58 -34.95 -11.35 10.34
CA GLN A 58 -36.31 -11.61 9.85
C GLN A 58 -37.13 -12.45 10.84
N ASN A 59 -36.49 -13.41 11.51
CA ASN A 59 -37.16 -14.32 12.45
C ASN A 59 -37.38 -13.72 13.86
N GLY A 60 -36.95 -12.47 14.11
CA GLY A 60 -37.18 -11.78 15.38
C GLY A 60 -36.42 -12.35 16.59
N ASN A 61 -35.48 -13.28 16.39
CA ASN A 61 -34.73 -13.88 17.50
C ASN A 61 -33.54 -12.99 17.89
N ILE A 62 -33.74 -12.16 18.91
CA ILE A 62 -32.77 -11.17 19.40
C ILE A 62 -31.45 -11.82 19.86
N VAL A 63 -31.51 -13.00 20.49
CA VAL A 63 -30.30 -13.70 20.96
C VAL A 63 -29.46 -14.16 19.77
N LEU A 64 -30.11 -14.78 18.77
CA LEU A 64 -29.43 -15.23 17.56
C LEU A 64 -28.84 -14.06 16.76
N LEU A 65 -29.54 -12.92 16.75
CA LEU A 65 -29.06 -11.68 16.12
C LEU A 65 -27.79 -11.15 16.80
N LEU A 66 -27.75 -11.10 18.13
CA LEU A 66 -26.60 -10.62 18.89
C LEU A 66 -25.35 -11.49 18.62
N PHE A 67 -25.49 -12.82 18.71
CA PHE A 67 -24.40 -13.75 18.42
C PHE A 67 -23.92 -13.66 16.97
N SER A 68 -24.86 -13.56 16.01
CA SER A 68 -24.51 -13.43 14.59
C SER A 68 -23.76 -12.12 14.31
N CYS A 69 -24.16 -11.02 14.95
CA CYS A 69 -23.49 -9.73 14.82
C CYS A 69 -22.04 -9.77 15.35
N ILE A 70 -21.82 -10.35 16.54
CA ILE A 70 -20.48 -10.53 17.12
C ILE A 70 -19.62 -11.39 16.19
N PHE A 71 -20.16 -12.50 15.71
CA PHE A 71 -19.44 -13.40 14.81
C PHE A 71 -19.06 -12.73 13.49
N VAL A 72 -19.98 -11.97 12.87
CA VAL A 72 -19.69 -11.17 11.67
C VAL A 72 -18.63 -10.11 11.95
N CYS A 73 -18.64 -9.48 13.13
CA CYS A 73 -17.63 -8.51 13.51
C CYS A 73 -16.23 -9.15 13.63
N ILE A 74 -16.13 -10.30 14.30
CA ILE A 74 -14.88 -11.06 14.43
C ILE A 74 -14.36 -11.46 13.04
N LEU A 75 -15.22 -11.97 12.16
CA LEU A 75 -14.83 -12.34 10.80
C LEU A 75 -14.38 -11.13 9.97
N ARG A 76 -14.96 -9.94 10.17
CA ARG A 76 -14.50 -8.70 9.51
C ARG A 76 -13.09 -8.31 9.94
N ILE A 77 -12.81 -8.38 11.24
CA ILE A 77 -11.48 -8.07 11.79
C ILE A 77 -10.47 -9.10 11.27
N PHE A 78 -10.82 -10.38 11.32
CA PHE A 78 -9.96 -11.46 10.85
C PHE A 78 -9.69 -11.37 9.34
N GLU A 79 -10.70 -11.07 8.53
CA GLU A 79 -10.52 -10.82 7.10
C GLU A 79 -9.58 -9.63 6.84
N GLY A 80 -9.73 -8.54 7.60
CA GLY A 80 -8.86 -7.37 7.51
C GLY A 80 -7.41 -7.72 7.84
N PHE A 81 -7.20 -8.47 8.92
CA PHE A 81 -5.88 -8.91 9.36
C PHE A 81 -5.20 -9.83 8.33
N VAL A 82 -5.90 -10.85 7.84
CA VAL A 82 -5.34 -11.77 6.84
C VAL A 82 -5.06 -11.06 5.52
N ARG A 83 -5.92 -10.12 5.12
CA ARG A 83 -5.67 -9.28 3.93
C ARG A 83 -4.38 -8.49 4.08
N TYR A 84 -4.18 -7.85 5.23
CA TYR A 84 -2.98 -7.08 5.52
C TYR A 84 -1.74 -7.98 5.46
N LEU A 85 -1.74 -9.12 6.18
CA LEU A 85 -0.63 -10.07 6.15
C LEU A 85 -0.31 -10.56 4.73
N ASN A 86 -1.33 -10.89 3.94
CA ASN A 86 -1.14 -11.34 2.56
C ASN A 86 -0.46 -10.27 1.70
N GLU A 87 -0.87 -9.01 1.81
CA GLU A 87 -0.30 -7.94 0.99
C GLU A 87 1.20 -7.77 1.27
N TRP A 88 1.61 -7.81 2.53
CA TRP A 88 3.03 -7.74 2.91
C TRP A 88 3.81 -9.01 2.58
N ALA A 89 3.21 -10.19 2.77
CA ALA A 89 3.81 -11.45 2.38
C ALA A 89 4.04 -11.54 0.87
N PHE A 90 3.12 -11.02 0.05
CA PHE A 90 3.28 -10.97 -1.41
C PHE A 90 4.41 -10.04 -1.83
N VAL A 91 4.53 -8.86 -1.20
CA VAL A 91 5.68 -7.96 -1.42
C VAL A 91 6.99 -8.65 -1.06
N TYR A 92 7.04 -9.33 0.09
CA TYR A 92 8.23 -10.04 0.55
C TYR A 92 8.61 -11.20 -0.39
N ALA A 93 7.63 -12.01 -0.80
CA ALA A 93 7.84 -13.09 -1.75
C ALA A 93 8.30 -12.58 -3.12
N ALA A 94 7.76 -11.46 -3.60
CA ALA A 94 8.16 -10.86 -4.86
C ALA A 94 9.62 -10.36 -4.87
N LEU A 95 10.13 -9.94 -3.70
CA LEU A 95 11.52 -9.49 -3.54
C LEU A 95 12.51 -10.64 -3.36
N THR A 96 12.15 -11.64 -2.56
CA THR A 96 13.06 -12.73 -2.14
C THR A 96 12.93 -14.00 -2.99
N GLY A 97 11.84 -14.15 -3.75
CA GLY A 97 11.53 -15.36 -4.52
C GLY A 97 11.13 -16.56 -3.66
N GLN A 98 10.83 -16.37 -2.38
CA GLN A 98 10.45 -17.44 -1.46
C GLN A 98 9.00 -17.90 -1.65
N SER A 99 8.70 -19.12 -1.16
CA SER A 99 7.33 -19.64 -1.12
C SER A 99 6.43 -18.78 -0.20
N PHE A 100 5.10 -18.81 -0.39
CA PHE A 100 4.17 -18.04 0.45
C PHE A 100 4.39 -18.27 1.96
N ARG A 101 4.64 -19.52 2.36
CA ARG A 101 4.78 -19.89 3.77
C ARG A 101 6.06 -19.31 4.37
N ASP A 102 7.17 -19.41 3.65
CA ASP A 102 8.47 -18.91 4.10
C ASP A 102 8.53 -17.39 4.09
N ALA A 103 7.95 -16.77 3.05
CA ALA A 103 7.81 -15.33 2.95
C ALA A 103 6.93 -14.77 4.08
N SER A 104 5.80 -15.42 4.38
CA SER A 104 4.93 -15.02 5.49
C SER A 104 5.62 -15.15 6.84
N ARG A 105 6.41 -16.21 7.06
CA ARG A 105 7.16 -16.38 8.30
C ARG A 105 8.24 -15.32 8.48
N SER A 106 9.05 -15.11 7.45
CA SER A 106 10.09 -14.06 7.46
C SER A 106 9.49 -12.67 7.65
N PHE A 107 8.34 -12.41 7.03
CA PHE A 107 7.60 -11.18 7.24
C PHE A 107 7.09 -11.04 8.69
N LEU A 108 6.53 -12.10 9.28
CA LEU A 108 6.09 -12.08 10.68
C LEU A 108 7.25 -11.83 11.65
N ASP A 109 8.42 -12.40 11.38
CA ASP A 109 9.63 -12.16 12.18
C ASP A 109 10.06 -10.69 12.10
N LEU A 110 10.02 -10.09 10.90
CA LEU A 110 10.25 -8.65 10.71
C LEU A 110 9.19 -7.79 11.41
N PHE A 111 7.92 -8.19 11.34
CA PHE A 111 6.81 -7.50 11.98
C PHE A 111 6.93 -7.55 13.51
N GLN A 112 7.37 -8.66 14.11
CA GLN A 112 7.61 -8.74 15.55
C GLN A 112 8.71 -7.78 16.01
N GLN A 113 9.74 -7.56 15.18
CA GLN A 113 10.84 -6.66 15.49
C GLN A 113 10.48 -5.18 15.31
N ARG A 114 9.62 -4.85 14.33
CA ARG A 114 9.43 -3.45 13.85
C ARG A 114 7.97 -3.05 13.58
N GLY A 115 7.01 -3.84 14.05
CA GLY A 115 5.61 -3.76 13.65
C GLY A 115 4.94 -2.41 13.90
N TRP A 116 5.25 -1.74 15.01
CA TRP A 116 4.67 -0.43 15.32
C TRP A 116 5.07 0.65 14.31
N THR A 117 6.37 0.78 14.01
CA THR A 117 6.89 1.73 13.01
C THR A 117 6.31 1.44 11.63
N MET A 118 6.16 0.16 11.29
CA MET A 118 5.59 -0.29 10.03
C MET A 118 4.11 0.11 9.87
N ILE A 119 3.29 -0.10 10.90
CA ILE A 119 1.86 0.29 10.89
C ILE A 119 1.71 1.80 10.77
N ILE A 120 2.47 2.57 11.57
CA ILE A 120 2.41 4.03 11.56
C ILE A 120 2.80 4.58 10.19
N ASN A 121 3.86 4.04 9.58
CA ASN A 121 4.28 4.46 8.25
C ASN A 121 3.25 4.11 7.17
N ASP A 122 2.64 2.92 7.23
CA ASP A 122 1.59 2.52 6.28
C ASP A 122 0.34 3.40 6.41
N ASP A 123 -0.07 3.72 7.64
CA ASP A 123 -1.22 4.59 7.92
C ASP A 123 -0.97 6.04 7.46
N LEU A 124 0.21 6.59 7.78
CA LEU A 124 0.60 7.93 7.36
C LEU A 124 0.68 8.04 5.83
N ALA A 125 1.30 7.05 5.17
CA ALA A 125 1.36 7.00 3.71
C ALA A 125 -0.04 6.85 3.10
N GLY A 126 -0.89 5.98 3.66
CA GLY A 126 -2.26 5.78 3.21
C GLY A 126 -3.11 7.05 3.30
N HIS A 127 -3.02 7.78 4.41
CA HIS A 127 -3.70 9.06 4.60
C HIS A 127 -3.19 10.13 3.64
N ALA A 128 -1.86 10.27 3.50
CA ALA A 128 -1.26 11.22 2.57
C ALA A 128 -1.74 10.97 1.13
N LEU A 129 -1.72 9.72 0.67
CA LEU A 129 -2.16 9.38 -0.68
C LEU A 129 -3.67 9.54 -0.89
N THR A 130 -4.47 9.38 0.17
CA THR A 130 -5.92 9.65 0.14
C THR A 130 -6.20 11.12 -0.10
N ILE A 131 -5.46 12.03 0.54
CA ILE A 131 -5.58 13.48 0.33
C ILE A 131 -5.23 13.83 -1.13
N VAL A 132 -4.17 13.24 -1.68
CA VAL A 132 -3.78 13.43 -3.09
C VAL A 132 -4.89 12.96 -4.03
N THR A 133 -5.48 11.79 -3.77
CA THR A 133 -6.58 11.22 -4.57
C THR A 133 -7.82 12.11 -4.55
N LEU A 134 -8.16 12.66 -3.38
CA LEU A 134 -9.26 13.60 -3.22
C LEU A 134 -9.01 14.89 -4.02
N ALA A 135 -7.79 15.44 -3.95
CA ALA A 135 -7.40 16.62 -4.70
C ALA A 135 -7.52 16.41 -6.21
N ILE A 136 -7.06 15.26 -6.73
CA ILE A 136 -7.20 14.89 -8.15
C ILE A 136 -8.69 14.86 -8.56
N GLY A 137 -9.55 14.27 -7.72
CA GLY A 137 -11.00 14.24 -7.97
C GLY A 137 -11.62 15.64 -8.03
N PHE A 138 -11.25 16.54 -7.12
CA PHE A 138 -11.75 17.92 -7.14
C PHE A 138 -11.25 18.72 -8.35
N ILE A 139 -9.99 18.54 -8.74
CA ILE A 139 -9.42 19.20 -9.93
C ILE A 139 -10.14 18.72 -11.19
N SER A 140 -10.37 17.41 -11.33
CA SER A 140 -11.10 16.88 -12.50
C SER A 140 -12.55 17.36 -12.54
N ALA A 141 -13.22 17.46 -11.39
CA ALA A 141 -14.57 18.00 -11.28
C ALA A 141 -14.66 19.48 -11.69
N ALA A 142 -13.68 20.29 -11.24
CA ALA A 142 -13.60 21.69 -11.59
C ALA A 142 -13.38 21.88 -13.10
N LEU A 143 -12.42 21.16 -13.68
CA LEU A 143 -12.14 21.21 -15.12
C LEU A 143 -13.34 20.72 -15.96
N GLY A 144 -13.99 19.65 -15.54
CA GLY A 144 -15.19 19.11 -16.21
C GLY A 144 -16.39 20.07 -16.13
N GLY A 145 -16.61 20.69 -14.98
CA GLY A 145 -17.68 21.67 -14.79
C GLY A 145 -17.44 22.96 -15.60
N ILE A 146 -16.20 23.49 -15.57
CA ILE A 146 -15.84 24.72 -16.27
C ILE A 146 -15.94 24.56 -17.79
N THR A 147 -15.45 23.45 -18.34
CA THR A 147 -15.50 23.22 -19.81
C THR A 147 -16.95 23.16 -20.31
N VAL A 148 -17.83 22.45 -19.60
CA VAL A 148 -19.26 22.37 -19.94
C VAL A 148 -19.97 23.71 -19.75
N TYR A 149 -19.63 24.47 -18.70
CA TYR A 149 -20.19 25.79 -18.47
C TYR A 149 -19.81 26.79 -19.56
N ALA A 150 -18.57 26.73 -20.05
CA ALA A 150 -18.06 27.60 -21.11
C ALA A 150 -18.56 27.22 -22.52
N ALA A 151 -18.77 25.93 -22.79
CA ALA A 151 -19.21 25.44 -24.10
C ALA A 151 -20.72 25.61 -24.34
N MET A 152 -21.54 25.68 -23.28
CA MET A 152 -22.99 25.75 -23.41
C MET A 152 -23.51 27.20 -23.55
N PRO A 153 -24.39 27.50 -24.53
CA PRO A 153 -25.05 28.80 -24.63
C PRO A 153 -25.90 29.10 -23.39
N HIS A 154 -26.18 30.39 -23.15
CA HIS A 154 -26.83 30.90 -21.94
C HIS A 154 -28.28 30.37 -21.80
N SER A 155 -28.44 29.18 -21.24
CA SER A 155 -29.71 28.51 -20.96
C SER A 155 -29.93 28.37 -19.46
N GLN A 156 -31.20 28.39 -19.02
CA GLN A 156 -31.58 28.21 -17.61
C GLN A 156 -31.14 26.85 -17.05
N SER A 157 -30.96 25.82 -17.90
CA SER A 157 -30.47 24.49 -17.50
C SER A 157 -28.94 24.35 -17.48
N ARG A 158 -28.19 25.38 -17.88
CA ARG A 158 -26.73 25.33 -18.02
C ARG A 158 -26.01 24.96 -16.73
N VAL A 159 -26.44 25.55 -15.61
CA VAL A 159 -25.84 25.29 -14.28
C VAL A 159 -26.12 23.85 -13.83
N ALA A 160 -27.33 23.34 -14.08
CA ALA A 160 -27.69 21.97 -13.75
C ALA A 160 -26.87 20.94 -14.55
N ILE A 161 -26.69 21.18 -15.85
CA ILE A 161 -25.91 20.29 -16.73
C ILE A 161 -24.42 20.33 -16.36
N ALA A 162 -23.87 21.52 -16.08
CA ALA A 162 -22.48 21.66 -15.61
C ALA A 162 -22.26 20.98 -14.26
N GLY A 163 -23.22 21.06 -13.32
CA GLY A 163 -23.16 20.35 -12.05
C GLY A 163 -23.18 18.83 -12.21
N MET A 164 -24.01 18.31 -13.13
CA MET A 164 -24.05 16.88 -13.45
C MET A 164 -22.73 16.41 -14.07
N ALA A 165 -22.17 17.18 -15.00
CA ALA A 165 -20.87 16.89 -15.61
C ALA A 165 -19.73 16.90 -14.58
N ALA A 166 -19.72 17.88 -13.65
CA ALA A 166 -18.76 17.94 -12.55
C ALA A 166 -18.87 16.70 -11.63
N PHE A 167 -20.08 16.21 -11.36
CA PHE A 167 -20.28 15.00 -10.56
C PHE A 167 -19.72 13.74 -11.25
N PHE A 168 -19.98 13.54 -12.54
CA PHE A 168 -19.45 12.38 -13.27
C PHE A 168 -17.92 12.45 -13.42
N THR A 169 -17.37 13.62 -13.74
CA THR A 169 -15.92 13.83 -13.86
C THR A 169 -15.20 13.75 -12.52
N PHE A 170 -15.85 14.12 -11.41
CA PHE A 170 -15.37 13.84 -10.05
C PHE A 170 -15.25 12.33 -9.80
N LYS A 171 -16.30 11.56 -10.12
CA LYS A 171 -16.30 10.10 -9.91
C LYS A 171 -15.22 9.40 -10.74
N ILE A 172 -15.03 9.81 -11.99
CA ILE A 172 -13.98 9.27 -12.86
C ILE A 172 -12.59 9.66 -12.35
N GLY A 173 -12.38 10.92 -11.97
CA GLY A 173 -11.10 11.39 -11.43
C GLY A 173 -10.74 10.70 -10.12
N LEU A 174 -11.73 10.49 -9.23
CA LEU A 174 -11.55 9.73 -8.00
C LEU A 174 -11.18 8.27 -8.30
N ALA A 175 -11.87 7.63 -9.25
CA ALA A 175 -11.58 6.25 -9.64
C ALA A 175 -10.17 6.09 -10.25
N MET A 176 -9.72 7.04 -11.07
CA MET A 176 -8.36 7.01 -11.62
C MET A 176 -7.31 7.29 -10.53
N GLY A 177 -7.59 8.24 -9.64
CA GLY A 177 -6.73 8.58 -8.52
C GLY A 177 -6.53 7.41 -7.55
N THR A 178 -7.57 6.62 -7.26
CA THR A 178 -7.43 5.43 -6.40
C THR A 178 -6.56 4.36 -7.04
N VAL A 179 -6.67 4.14 -8.35
CA VAL A 179 -5.79 3.21 -9.08
C VAL A 179 -4.33 3.68 -8.98
N MET A 180 -4.04 4.95 -9.22
CA MET A 180 -2.68 5.49 -9.11
C MET A 180 -2.13 5.35 -7.69
N THR A 181 -2.91 5.77 -6.69
CA THR A 181 -2.55 5.66 -5.28
C THR A 181 -2.30 4.21 -4.84
N SER A 182 -3.03 3.23 -5.37
CA SER A 182 -2.77 1.82 -5.06
C SER A 182 -1.36 1.36 -5.50
N ILE A 183 -0.88 1.87 -6.63
CA ILE A 183 0.47 1.60 -7.13
C ILE A 183 1.51 2.24 -6.21
N LEU A 184 1.29 3.49 -5.80
CA LEU A 184 2.19 4.20 -4.87
C LEU A 184 2.24 3.50 -3.50
N SER A 185 1.09 3.12 -2.94
CA SER A 185 1.03 2.40 -1.67
C SER A 185 1.82 1.08 -1.73
N SER A 186 1.63 0.29 -2.79
CA SER A 186 2.44 -0.93 -3.01
C SER A 186 3.94 -0.63 -3.11
N GLY A 187 4.32 0.48 -3.76
CA GLY A 187 5.70 0.96 -3.85
C GLY A 187 6.30 1.31 -2.48
N VAL A 188 5.56 2.02 -1.63
CA VAL A 188 5.98 2.37 -0.26
C VAL A 188 6.22 1.11 0.58
N ARG A 189 5.29 0.15 0.54
CA ARG A 189 5.46 -1.15 1.22
C ARG A 189 6.72 -1.86 0.73
N THR A 190 6.95 -1.87 -0.58
CA THR A 190 8.13 -2.49 -1.20
C THR A 190 9.42 -1.81 -0.75
N ALA A 191 9.46 -0.48 -0.75
CA ALA A 191 10.62 0.29 -0.29
C ALA A 191 10.93 0.02 1.19
N PHE A 192 9.89 -0.06 2.03
CA PHE A 192 10.04 -0.40 3.44
C PHE A 192 10.65 -1.80 3.63
N VAL A 193 10.14 -2.80 2.90
CA VAL A 193 10.68 -4.17 2.97
C VAL A 193 12.12 -4.23 2.45
N CYS A 194 12.44 -3.55 1.34
CA CYS A 194 13.81 -3.48 0.83
C CYS A 194 14.77 -2.87 1.86
N PHE A 195 14.35 -1.77 2.51
CA PHE A 195 15.10 -1.14 3.58
C PHE A 195 15.27 -2.07 4.78
N ALA A 196 14.23 -2.83 5.14
CA ALA A 196 14.28 -3.76 6.26
C ALA A 196 15.24 -4.94 6.00
N ILE A 197 15.32 -5.44 4.76
CA ILE A 197 16.19 -6.55 4.37
C ILE A 197 17.65 -6.13 4.28
N ASN A 198 17.96 -5.07 3.52
CA ASN A 198 19.33 -4.61 3.35
C ASN A 198 19.36 -3.11 3.01
N PRO A 199 19.58 -2.23 4.01
CA PRO A 199 19.67 -0.79 3.78
C PRO A 199 21.02 -0.38 3.18
N ALA A 200 22.09 -1.19 3.32
CA ALA A 200 23.41 -0.88 2.75
C ALA A 200 23.39 -0.93 1.22
N ALA A 201 22.56 -1.79 0.64
CA ALA A 201 22.34 -1.84 -0.80
C ALA A 201 21.87 -0.49 -1.39
N LEU A 202 21.08 0.29 -0.63
CA LEU A 202 20.69 1.64 -1.07
C LEU A 202 21.87 2.61 -1.02
N GLY A 203 22.79 2.46 -0.06
CA GLY A 203 23.99 3.28 0.03
C GLY A 203 24.92 3.09 -1.16
N ALA A 204 25.03 1.84 -1.65
CA ALA A 204 25.84 1.51 -2.81
C ALA A 204 25.24 2.01 -4.14
N THR A 205 23.91 2.01 -4.28
CA THR A 205 23.25 2.40 -5.54
C THR A 205 22.86 3.89 -5.58
N HIS A 206 22.34 4.43 -4.47
CA HIS A 206 21.79 5.80 -4.37
C HIS A 206 22.13 6.45 -3.01
N PRO A 207 23.39 6.86 -2.80
CA PRO A 207 23.87 7.38 -1.51
C PRO A 207 23.13 8.65 -1.06
N GLU A 208 22.72 9.51 -1.99
CA GLU A 208 21.99 10.76 -1.70
C GLU A 208 20.60 10.52 -1.09
N HIS A 209 19.88 9.50 -1.56
CA HIS A 209 18.56 9.15 -1.05
C HIS A 209 18.66 8.53 0.34
N LEU A 210 19.66 7.68 0.56
CA LEU A 210 19.93 7.12 1.89
C LEU A 210 20.26 8.24 2.88
N GLN A 211 21.11 9.19 2.50
CA GLN A 211 21.47 10.32 3.37
C GLN A 211 20.24 11.14 3.78
N ASN A 212 19.37 11.49 2.82
CA ASN A 212 18.15 12.25 3.09
C ASN A 212 17.19 11.48 4.00
N LEU A 213 17.05 10.16 3.78
CA LEU A 213 16.21 9.30 4.61
C LEU A 213 16.74 9.22 6.05
N LEU A 214 18.04 9.02 6.23
CA LEU A 214 18.67 8.99 7.55
C LEU A 214 18.51 10.33 8.27
N LEU A 215 18.77 11.46 7.59
CA LEU A 215 18.61 12.79 8.17
C LEU A 215 17.17 13.05 8.63
N ALA A 216 16.17 12.67 7.83
CA ALA A 216 14.77 12.76 8.21
C ALA A 216 14.46 11.89 9.43
N TRP A 217 14.93 10.65 9.44
CA TRP A 217 14.66 9.71 10.54
C TRP A 217 15.30 10.18 11.86
N TYR A 218 16.57 10.63 11.83
CA TYR A 218 17.22 11.21 13.00
C TYR A 218 16.48 12.45 13.53
N LYS A 219 15.83 13.22 12.66
CA LYS A 219 15.06 14.41 13.04
C LYS A 219 13.73 14.06 13.71
N PHE A 220 13.02 13.05 13.21
CA PHE A 220 11.65 12.74 13.66
C PHE A 220 11.56 11.60 14.67
N HIS A 221 12.38 10.54 14.57
CA HIS A 221 12.32 9.36 15.46
C HIS A 221 13.71 8.86 15.90
N PRO A 222 14.45 9.64 16.70
CA PRO A 222 15.82 9.27 17.13
C PRO A 222 15.85 8.02 18.02
N GLN A 223 14.83 7.80 18.85
CA GLN A 223 14.77 6.66 19.77
C GLN A 223 14.50 5.32 19.05
N GLU A 224 13.61 5.33 18.06
CA GLU A 224 13.31 4.14 17.23
C GLU A 224 14.52 3.75 16.39
N PHE A 225 15.26 4.72 15.85
CA PHE A 225 16.47 4.45 15.10
C PHE A 225 17.55 3.76 15.97
N ALA A 226 17.75 4.22 17.21
CA ALA A 226 18.66 3.58 18.15
C ALA A 226 18.23 2.14 18.50
N ALA A 227 16.93 1.90 18.66
CA ALA A 227 16.37 0.58 18.95
C ALA A 227 16.37 -0.37 17.73
N SER A 228 16.40 0.17 16.51
CA SER A 228 16.26 -0.61 15.27
C SER A 228 17.49 -1.47 14.91
N GLY A 229 18.61 -1.33 15.64
CA GLY A 229 19.88 -2.01 15.38
C GLY A 229 20.69 -1.42 14.22
N PHE A 230 20.12 -0.47 13.46
CA PHE A 230 20.79 0.17 12.32
C PHE A 230 21.83 1.21 12.70
N ALA A 231 21.78 1.75 13.92
CA ALA A 231 22.72 2.76 14.38
C ALA A 231 24.19 2.30 14.36
N MET A 232 24.44 0.99 14.46
CA MET A 232 25.78 0.43 14.39
C MET A 232 26.33 0.36 12.95
N HIS A 233 25.46 0.19 11.96
CA HIS A 233 25.83 0.00 10.55
C HIS A 233 25.65 1.27 9.70
N LEU A 234 24.85 2.24 10.16
CA LEU A 234 24.51 3.48 9.45
C LEU A 234 24.75 4.69 10.38
N PRO A 235 26.00 5.18 10.50
CA PRO A 235 26.31 6.33 11.34
C PRO A 235 25.58 7.58 10.83
N LYS A 236 25.32 8.53 11.75
CA LYS A 236 24.69 9.82 11.42
C LYS A 236 25.47 10.50 10.29
N PRO A 237 24.83 10.80 9.14
CA PRO A 237 25.52 11.49 8.06
C PRO A 237 25.93 12.89 8.54
N ALA A 238 27.23 13.18 8.53
CA ALA A 238 27.72 14.54 8.69
C ALA A 238 27.22 15.37 7.50
N ALA A 239 26.91 16.65 7.71
CA ALA A 239 26.31 17.55 6.72
C ALA A 239 27.12 17.71 5.40
N SER A 240 28.28 17.06 5.27
CA SER A 240 29.16 17.08 4.09
C SER A 240 29.68 15.69 3.65
N ALA A 241 29.15 14.57 4.16
CA ALA A 241 29.73 13.24 3.91
C ALA A 241 29.07 12.47 2.75
N SER A 242 29.30 12.89 1.51
CA SER A 242 29.06 12.05 0.32
C SER A 242 30.07 10.90 0.17
N VAL A 243 31.10 10.84 1.03
CA VAL A 243 32.29 9.97 0.86
C VAL A 243 32.24 8.70 1.72
N ILE A 244 31.34 8.59 2.71
CA ILE A 244 31.38 7.47 3.68
C ILE A 244 30.63 6.22 3.17
N TYR A 245 29.68 6.35 2.26
CA TYR A 245 28.79 5.24 1.86
C TYR A 245 29.25 4.46 0.61
N THR A 246 30.39 4.79 0.02
CA THR A 246 30.93 4.13 -1.19
C THR A 246 31.96 3.02 -0.93
N ASN A 247 32.38 2.82 0.32
CA ASN A 247 33.46 1.88 0.69
C ASN A 247 33.02 0.75 1.64
N VAL A 248 31.76 0.28 1.54
CA VAL A 248 31.28 -0.95 2.20
C VAL A 248 30.53 -1.82 1.20
#